data_AF-A0A832INZ5-F1
#
_entry.id   AF-A0A832INZ5-F1
#
_cell.length_a   1.000
_cell.length_b   1.000
_cell.length_c   1.000
_cell.angle_alpha   90.00
_cell.angle_beta   90.00
_cell.angle_gamma   90.00
#
_symmetry.space_group_name_H-M   'P 1'
#
loop_
_entity.id
_entity.type
_entity.pdbx_description
1 polymer ?
#
loop_
_entity_poly.entity_id
_entity_poly.type
_entity_poly.pdbx_seq_one_letter_code
_entity_poly.pdbx_strand_id
1 'polypeptide(L)'
;MNRVVITGLGVVAPNGVGITNFTKAIKNGISGIRFFKELQDLNFSCCIGGIPPIAEEVKQQYFTPLQLRNFNSSGILYGCIA
;
A
#
# COMPACT_ATOMS: atom_id res chain seq x y z
N MET A 1 -30.17 -2.64 -22.18
CA MET A 1 -29.07 -1.90 -21.52
C MET A 1 -28.91 -2.49 -20.14
N ASN A 2 -27.72 -3.00 -19.80
CA ASN A 2 -27.49 -3.64 -18.51
C ASN A 2 -26.90 -2.63 -17.53
N ARG A 3 -27.49 -2.54 -16.33
CA ARG A 3 -26.95 -1.70 -15.25
C ARG A 3 -25.81 -2.47 -14.58
N VAL A 4 -24.65 -1.83 -14.46
CA VAL A 4 -23.49 -2.34 -13.73
C VAL A 4 -23.34 -1.53 -12.46
N VAL A 5 -23.07 -2.22 -11.34
CA VAL A 5 -22.88 -1.61 -10.03
C VAL A 5 -21.56 -2.09 -9.42
N ILE A 6 -21.00 -1.28 -8.52
CA ILE A 6 -19.81 -1.63 -7.75
C ILE A 6 -20.25 -2.50 -6.58
N THR A 7 -19.68 -3.70 -6.46
CA THR A 7 -20.01 -4.68 -5.40
C THR A 7 -18.89 -4.90 -4.40
N GLY A 8 -17.70 -4.35 -4.64
CA GLY A 8 -16.54 -4.48 -3.76
C GLY A 8 -15.56 -3.33 -3.94
N LEU A 9 -14.77 -3.07 -2.90
CA LEU A 9 -13.73 -2.05 -2.90
C LEU A 9 -12.50 -2.59 -2.17
N GLY A 10 -11.35 -2.44 -2.79
CA GLY A 10 -10.04 -2.67 -2.21
C GLY A 10 -9.26 -1.37 -2.10
N VAL A 11 -8.54 -1.15 -0.99
CA VAL A 11 -7.74 0.06 -0.82
C VAL A 11 -6.38 -0.24 -0.19
N VAL A 12 -5.32 0.12 -0.90
CA VAL A 12 -3.93 0.13 -0.40
C VAL A 12 -3.36 1.51 -0.68
N ALA A 13 -3.38 2.38 0.33
CA ALA A 13 -2.93 3.77 0.22
C ALA A 13 -1.90 4.13 1.29
N PRO A 14 -1.03 5.13 1.05
CA PRO A 14 0.01 5.55 1.99
C PRO A 14 -0.54 6.02 3.35
N ASN A 15 -1.75 6.58 3.35
CA ASN A 15 -2.44 7.08 4.53
C ASN A 15 -3.36 6.03 5.19
N GLY A 16 -3.56 4.87 4.56
CA GLY A 16 -4.39 3.80 5.10
C GLY A 16 -4.46 2.59 4.19
N VAL A 17 -4.08 1.43 4.74
CA VAL A 17 -4.31 0.12 4.11
C VAL A 17 -5.61 -0.46 4.65
N GLY A 18 -6.50 -0.85 3.74
CA GLY A 18 -7.88 -1.26 4.01
C GLY A 18 -8.87 -0.10 4.07
N ILE A 19 -10.14 -0.39 3.75
CA ILE A 19 -11.23 0.60 3.64
C ILE A 19 -11.38 1.41 4.93
N THR A 20 -11.34 0.75 6.10
CA THR A 20 -11.56 1.39 7.39
C THR A 20 -10.49 2.44 7.71
N ASN A 21 -9.22 2.08 7.55
CA ASN A 21 -8.10 2.97 7.84
C ASN A 21 -8.06 4.14 6.85
N PHE A 22 -8.24 3.85 5.57
CA PHE A 22 -8.30 4.89 4.54
C PHE A 22 -9.44 5.88 4.75
N THR A 23 -10.64 5.37 5.08
CA THR A 23 -11.82 6.21 5.38
C THR A 23 -11.55 7.13 6.57
N LYS A 24 -10.95 6.59 7.64
CA LYS A 24 -10.56 7.39 8.80
C LYS A 24 -9.52 8.44 8.43
N ALA A 25 -8.51 8.08 7.62
CA ALA A 25 -7.44 8.99 7.25
C ALA A 25 -7.95 10.17 6.41
N ILE A 26 -8.77 9.90 5.38
CA ILE A 26 -9.32 10.96 4.53
C ILE A 26 -10.25 11.88 5.32
N LYS A 27 -11.15 11.32 6.15
CA LYS A 27 -12.07 12.13 6.95
C LYS A 27 -11.36 13.07 7.93
N ASN A 28 -10.17 12.69 8.40
CA ASN A 28 -9.39 13.47 9.36
C ASN A 28 -8.23 14.25 8.74
N GLY A 29 -8.06 14.25 7.41
CA GLY A 29 -6.96 14.95 6.74
C GLY A 29 -5.56 14.40 7.07
N ILE A 30 -5.46 13.11 7.39
CA ILE A 30 -4.19 12.49 7.77
C ILE A 30 -3.35 12.21 6.51
N SER A 31 -2.16 12.81 6.43
CA SER A 31 -1.20 12.57 5.36
C SER A 31 -0.49 11.23 5.52
N GLY A 32 -0.29 10.53 4.40
CA GLY A 32 0.53 9.31 4.32
C GLY A 32 1.98 9.55 3.89
N ILE A 33 2.37 10.81 3.69
CA ILE A 33 3.72 11.17 3.25
C ILE A 33 4.68 11.10 4.42
N ARG A 34 5.80 10.39 4.24
CA ARG A 34 6.82 10.16 5.26
C ARG A 34 8.21 10.40 4.70
N PHE A 35 9.16 10.65 5.58
CA PHE A 35 10.58 10.70 5.24
C PHE A 35 11.15 9.27 5.18
N PHE A 36 11.97 9.00 4.15
CA PHE A 36 12.63 7.71 3.95
C PHE A 36 14.13 7.91 3.99
N LYS A 37 14.75 7.39 5.06
CA LYS A 37 16.20 7.47 5.27
C LYS A 37 16.98 6.79 4.13
N GLU A 38 16.47 5.69 3.60
CA GLU A 38 17.09 4.98 2.46
C GLU A 38 17.31 5.90 1.24
N LEU A 39 16.39 6.83 0.97
CA LEU A 39 16.56 7.80 -0.13
C LEU A 39 17.68 8.80 0.16
N GLN A 40 17.83 9.21 1.42
CA GLN A 40 18.92 10.07 1.86
C GLN A 40 20.27 9.35 1.76
N ASP A 41 20.33 8.10 2.22
CA ASP A 41 21.55 7.27 2.17
C ASP A 41 21.98 7.01 0.71
N LEU A 42 21.03 7.03 -0.23
CA LEU A 42 21.28 6.96 -1.68
C LEU A 42 21.58 8.33 -2.33
N ASN A 43 21.74 9.40 -1.54
CA ASN A 43 22.01 10.77 -1.99
C ASN A 43 20.95 11.35 -2.95
N PHE A 44 19.68 10.96 -2.82
CA PHE A 44 18.60 11.61 -3.57
C PHE A 44 18.32 13.02 -3.03
N SER A 45 18.00 13.94 -3.93
CA SER A 45 17.60 15.30 -3.57
C SER A 45 16.25 15.37 -2.86
N CYS A 46 15.35 14.41 -3.12
CA CYS A 46 14.05 14.28 -2.45
C CYS A 46 14.03 13.00 -1.61
N CYS A 47 13.72 13.14 -0.32
CA CYS A 47 13.72 12.03 0.65
C CYS A 47 12.34 11.76 1.26
N ILE A 48 11.27 12.29 0.66
CA ILE A 48 9.90 12.09 1.11
C ILE A 48 9.10 11.29 0.09
N GLY A 49 8.14 10.48 0.54
CA GLY A 49 7.31 9.67 -0.34
C GLY A 49 6.01 9.19 0.29
N GLY A 50 5.12 8.65 -0.53
CA GLY A 50 3.89 7.99 -0.08
C GLY A 50 3.99 6.50 -0.30
N ILE A 51 4.63 5.78 0.62
CA ILE A 51 4.73 4.32 0.56
C ILE A 51 3.73 3.71 1.57
N PRO A 52 2.77 2.87 1.14
CA PRO A 52 1.85 2.15 2.03
C PRO A 52 2.62 1.31 3.07
N PRO A 53 2.31 1.44 4.37
CA PRO A 53 2.91 0.58 5.39
C PRO A 53 2.26 -0.81 5.34
N ILE A 54 2.93 -1.76 4.69
CA ILE A 54 2.48 -3.16 4.62
C ILE A 54 3.42 -4.00 5.46
N ALA A 55 2.89 -4.60 6.51
CA ALA A 55 3.64 -5.48 7.39
C ALA A 55 3.87 -6.85 6.72
N GLU A 56 4.96 -7.54 7.07
CA GLU A 56 5.31 -8.83 6.46
C GLU A 56 4.25 -9.90 6.74
N GLU A 57 3.56 -9.82 7.88
CA GLU A 57 2.47 -10.72 8.25
C GLU A 57 1.31 -10.62 7.26
N VAL A 58 1.05 -9.42 6.73
CA VAL A 58 0.02 -9.21 5.70
C VAL A 58 0.46 -9.87 4.39
N LYS A 59 1.74 -9.79 4.02
CA LYS A 59 2.23 -10.43 2.79
C LYS A 59 2.10 -11.96 2.85
N GLN A 60 2.38 -12.54 4.03
CA GLN A 60 2.30 -13.98 4.26
C GLN A 60 0.87 -14.55 4.22
N GLN A 61 -0.16 -13.71 4.35
CA GLN A 61 -1.55 -14.14 4.18
C GLN A 61 -1.88 -14.48 2.72
N TYR A 62 -1.20 -13.84 1.75
CA TYR A 62 -1.48 -13.99 0.33
C TYR A 62 -0.42 -14.80 -0.41
N PHE A 63 0.81 -14.84 0.11
CA PHE A 63 1.93 -15.50 -0.53
C PHE A 63 2.68 -16.42 0.42
N THR A 64 3.03 -17.59 -0.06
CA THR A 64 3.97 -18.49 0.62
C THR A 64 5.40 -17.91 0.61
N PRO A 65 6.28 -18.33 1.52
CA PRO A 65 7.69 -17.89 1.52
C PRO A 65 8.40 -18.17 0.18
N LEU A 66 8.04 -19.25 -0.51
CA LEU A 66 8.61 -19.58 -1.82
C LEU A 66 8.15 -18.61 -2.92
N GLN A 67 6.90 -18.15 -2.89
CA GLN A 67 6.35 -17.18 -3.85
C GLN A 67 6.91 -15.77 -3.64
N LEU A 68 7.29 -15.41 -2.40
CA LEU A 68 7.93 -14.14 -2.09
C LEU A 68 9.41 -14.11 -2.53
N ARG A 69 10.02 -15.27 -2.84
CA ARG A 69 11.42 -15.33 -3.28
C ARG A 69 11.57 -14.61 -4.63
N ASN A 70 12.40 -13.57 -4.66
CA ASN A 70 12.60 -12.67 -5.82
C ASN A 70 11.35 -11.87 -6.23
N PHE A 71 10.35 -11.76 -5.35
CA PHE A 71 9.16 -10.98 -5.63
C PHE A 71 9.39 -9.49 -5.34
N ASN A 72 9.79 -8.74 -6.37
CA ASN A 72 10.15 -7.32 -6.27
C ASN A 72 9.12 -6.38 -6.92
N SER A 73 7.83 -6.75 -6.95
CA SER A 73 6.77 -5.95 -7.57
C SER A 73 5.76 -5.44 -6.55
N SER A 74 5.86 -4.15 -6.21
CA SER A 74 4.92 -3.47 -5.32
C SER A 74 3.51 -3.41 -5.89
N GLY A 75 3.36 -3.20 -7.20
CA GLY A 75 2.05 -3.13 -7.85
C GLY A 75 1.27 -4.44 -7.76
N ILE A 76 1.93 -5.58 -7.98
CA ILE A 76 1.30 -6.90 -7.85
C ILE A 76 0.97 -7.17 -6.38
N LEU A 77 1.87 -6.82 -5.45
CA LEU A 77 1.60 -6.96 -4.02
C LEU A 77 0.33 -6.20 -3.61
N TYR A 78 0.23 -4.93 -4.01
CA TYR A 78 -0.88 -4.07 -3.63
C TYR A 78 -2.20 -4.55 -4.24
N GLY A 79 -2.17 -5.04 -5.49
CA GLY A 79 -3.34 -5.60 -6.15
C GLY A 79 -3.85 -6.89 -5.52
N CYS A 80 -2.98 -7.72 -4.93
CA CYS A 80 -3.42 -8.92 -4.23
C CYS A 80 -4.00 -8.65 -2.83
N ILE A 81 -3.63 -7.52 -2.21
CA ILE A 81 -4.10 -7.12 -0.88
C ILE A 81 -5.43 -6.35 -0.97
N ALA A 82 -5.65 -5.63 -2.07
CA ALA A 82 -6.83 -4.80 -2.32
C ALA A 82 -8.06 -5.65 -2.69
#